data_AF-A0A6I4I3B4-F1
#
_entry.id   AF-A0A6I4I3B4-F1
#
_cell.length_a   1.000
_cell.length_b   1.000
_cell.length_c   1.000
_cell.angle_alpha   90.00
_cell.angle_beta   90.00
_cell.angle_gamma   90.00
#
_symmetry.space_group_name_H-M   'P 1'
#
loop_
_entity.id
_entity.type
_entity.pdbx_description
1 polymer ?
#
loop_
_entity_poly.entity_id
_entity_poly.type
_entity_poly.pdbx_seq_one_letter_code
_entity_poly.pdbx_strand_id
1 'polypeptide(L)'
;MSFTSWLKKIWKQIKALFDRIPAEIKSALQIGVVVTENLKNFVESPIADLLTAVIPGDVDDSIKKILREKLPILLTELKLADTCSNSENANKVVSCAIEQLRLMDGNLKNATLHNLSVLISQLASDGKLDWKDGAYVMEWYYQHEFKNKVIKHPLNSQM
;
A
#
# COMPACT_ATOMS: atom_id res chain seq x y z
N MET A 1 -40.44 -7.03 7.31
CA MET A 1 -39.13 -7.62 6.99
C MET A 1 -38.25 -7.54 8.23
N SER A 2 -37.48 -8.58 8.54
CA SER A 2 -36.59 -8.57 9.70
C SER A 2 -35.37 -7.66 9.44
N PHE A 3 -34.91 -6.96 10.47
CA PHE A 3 -33.70 -6.12 10.45
C PHE A 3 -32.48 -6.85 9.89
N THR A 4 -32.34 -8.15 10.21
CA THR A 4 -31.23 -8.99 9.73
C THR A 4 -31.28 -9.25 8.22
N SER A 5 -32.48 -9.38 7.63
CA SER A 5 -32.61 -9.58 6.19
C SER A 5 -32.42 -8.27 5.40
N TRP A 6 -32.73 -7.13 6.01
CA TRP A 6 -32.42 -5.81 5.48
C TRP A 6 -30.91 -5.52 5.48
N LEU A 7 -30.21 -5.77 6.60
CA LEU A 7 -28.74 -5.63 6.68
C LEU A 7 -28.00 -6.52 5.67
N LYS A 8 -28.43 -7.78 5.52
CA LYS A 8 -27.83 -8.70 4.52
C LYS A 8 -27.97 -8.19 3.09
N LYS A 9 -29.10 -7.55 2.75
CA LYS A 9 -29.31 -6.95 1.42
C LYS A 9 -28.39 -5.76 1.19
N ILE A 10 -28.25 -4.88 2.19
CA ILE A 10 -27.32 -3.75 2.13
C ILE A 10 -25.88 -4.25 1.95
N TRP A 11 -25.46 -5.24 2.73
CA TRP A 11 -24.11 -5.79 2.59
C TRP A 11 -23.91 -6.42 1.20
N LYS A 12 -24.89 -7.15 0.67
CA LYS A 12 -24.80 -7.68 -0.70
C LYS A 12 -24.62 -6.57 -1.75
N GLN A 13 -25.30 -5.43 -1.59
CA GLN A 13 -25.17 -4.29 -2.50
C GLN A 13 -23.80 -3.62 -2.39
N ILE A 14 -23.30 -3.39 -1.18
CA ILE A 14 -21.97 -2.81 -0.97
C ILE A 14 -20.90 -3.74 -1.58
N LYS A 15 -20.96 -5.06 -1.32
CA LYS A 15 -20.03 -6.01 -1.94
C LYS A 15 -20.09 -5.95 -3.47
N ALA A 16 -21.29 -5.88 -4.05
CA ALA A 16 -21.45 -5.77 -5.49
C ALA A 16 -20.86 -4.46 -6.07
N LEU A 17 -20.81 -3.37 -5.30
CA LEU A 17 -20.12 -2.14 -5.72
C LEU A 17 -18.61 -2.35 -5.78
N PHE A 18 -18.02 -2.99 -4.77
CA PHE A 18 -16.58 -3.31 -4.76
C PHE A 18 -16.19 -4.34 -5.81
N ASP A 19 -17.05 -5.32 -6.09
CA ASP A 19 -16.82 -6.31 -7.15
C ASP A 19 -16.71 -5.65 -8.53
N ARG A 20 -17.37 -4.51 -8.75
CA ARG A 20 -17.36 -3.73 -10.00
C ARG A 20 -16.14 -2.83 -10.18
N ILE A 21 -15.26 -2.74 -9.19
CA ILE A 21 -14.03 -1.94 -9.33
C ILE A 21 -13.21 -2.51 -10.52
N PRO A 22 -12.73 -1.64 -11.44
CA PRO A 22 -11.92 -2.05 -12.57
C PRO A 22 -10.69 -2.86 -12.15
N ALA A 23 -10.27 -3.80 -12.99
CA ALA A 23 -9.14 -4.69 -12.69
C ALA A 23 -7.84 -3.91 -12.48
N GLU A 24 -7.65 -2.81 -13.21
CA GLU A 24 -6.50 -1.93 -13.10
C GLU A 24 -6.45 -1.27 -11.72
N ILE A 25 -7.60 -0.83 -11.19
CA ILE A 25 -7.68 -0.26 -9.84
C ILE A 25 -7.43 -1.34 -8.78
N LYS A 26 -7.98 -2.55 -8.95
CA LYS A 26 -7.69 -3.67 -8.03
C LYS A 26 -6.21 -4.04 -8.00
N SER A 27 -5.55 -4.03 -9.16
CA SER A 27 -4.11 -4.25 -9.27
C SER A 27 -3.34 -3.13 -8.58
N ALA A 28 -3.71 -1.86 -8.81
CA ALA A 28 -3.09 -0.73 -8.16
C ALA A 28 -3.21 -0.77 -6.63
N LEU A 29 -4.39 -1.13 -6.10
CA LEU A 29 -4.62 -1.34 -4.66
C LEU A 29 -3.74 -2.45 -4.10
N GLN A 30 -3.60 -3.56 -4.83
CA GLN A 30 -2.72 -4.65 -4.46
C GLN A 30 -1.27 -4.17 -4.36
N ILE A 31 -0.79 -3.44 -5.37
CA ILE A 31 0.56 -2.88 -5.39
C ILE A 31 0.77 -1.94 -4.20
N GLY A 32 -0.18 -1.04 -3.93
CA GLY A 32 -0.12 -0.13 -2.79
C GLY A 32 0.00 -0.85 -1.46
N VAL A 33 -0.82 -1.87 -1.24
CA VAL A 33 -0.76 -2.68 -0.01
C VAL A 33 0.56 -3.42 0.09
N VAL A 34 1.00 -4.11 -0.96
CA VAL A 34 2.21 -4.93 -0.90
C VAL A 34 3.45 -4.08 -0.66
N VAL A 35 3.61 -2.95 -1.38
CA VAL A 35 4.74 -2.03 -1.17
C VAL A 35 4.74 -1.48 0.26
N THR A 36 3.58 -1.09 0.77
CA THR A 36 3.44 -0.58 2.14
C THR A 36 3.74 -1.65 3.18
N GLU A 37 3.29 -2.88 2.98
CA GLU A 37 3.59 -4.02 3.85
C GLU A 37 5.08 -4.38 3.80
N ASN A 38 5.71 -4.32 2.62
CA ASN A 38 7.16 -4.52 2.50
C ASN A 38 7.94 -3.44 3.25
N LEU A 39 7.52 -2.17 3.18
CA LEU A 39 8.12 -1.10 3.99
C LEU A 39 7.93 -1.33 5.49
N LYS A 40 6.70 -1.68 5.90
CA LYS A 40 6.35 -1.92 7.31
C LYS A 40 7.16 -3.07 7.91
N ASN A 41 7.32 -4.14 7.15
CA ASN A 41 7.93 -5.39 7.61
C ASN A 41 9.41 -5.49 7.19
N PHE A 42 9.99 -4.45 6.59
CA PHE A 42 11.37 -4.49 6.13
C PHE A 42 12.30 -4.74 7.32
N VAL A 43 13.08 -5.81 7.22
CA VAL A 43 14.22 -6.12 8.08
C VAL A 43 15.45 -5.87 7.23
N GLU A 44 16.49 -5.29 7.84
CA GLU A 44 17.76 -5.05 7.15
C GLU A 44 18.21 -6.33 6.44
N SER A 45 18.35 -6.23 5.12
CA SER A 45 18.68 -7.33 4.23
C SER A 45 19.95 -6.97 3.48
N PRO A 46 20.87 -7.92 3.20
CA PRO A 46 22.12 -7.66 2.48
C PRO A 46 21.91 -7.26 1.00
N ILE A 47 20.68 -6.99 0.58
CA ILE A 47 20.34 -6.57 -0.79
C ILE A 47 20.90 -5.15 -1.03
N ALA A 48 21.65 -5.00 -2.12
CA ALA A 48 22.30 -3.74 -2.49
C ALA A 48 21.33 -2.61 -2.88
N ASP A 49 20.09 -2.96 -3.24
CA ASP A 49 19.05 -2.01 -3.64
C ASP A 49 17.76 -2.18 -2.82
N LEU A 50 17.56 -1.27 -1.88
CA LEU A 50 16.42 -1.26 -0.95
C LEU A 50 15.08 -1.09 -1.69
N LEU A 51 15.04 -0.26 -2.73
CA LEU A 51 13.84 -0.09 -3.56
C LEU A 51 13.43 -1.39 -4.24
N THR A 52 14.39 -2.22 -4.65
CA THR A 52 14.11 -3.54 -5.23
C THR A 52 13.56 -4.53 -4.21
N ALA A 53 13.91 -4.41 -2.92
CA ALA A 53 13.33 -5.24 -1.87
C ALA A 53 11.88 -4.81 -1.53
N VAL A 54 11.58 -3.52 -1.66
CA VAL A 54 10.28 -2.94 -1.31
C VAL A 54 9.27 -3.05 -2.47
N ILE A 55 9.71 -2.86 -3.71
CA ILE A 55 8.86 -2.90 -4.90
C ILE A 55 8.80 -4.34 -5.44
N PRO A 56 7.60 -4.94 -5.58
CA PRO A 56 7.49 -6.32 -6.05
C PRO A 56 8.03 -6.50 -7.48
N GLY A 57 8.75 -7.60 -7.68
CA GLY A 57 9.43 -7.90 -8.95
C GLY A 57 8.48 -8.28 -10.10
N ASP A 58 7.26 -8.71 -9.79
CA ASP A 58 6.21 -9.13 -10.72
C ASP A 58 5.35 -7.96 -11.25
N VAL A 59 5.55 -6.75 -10.73
CA VAL A 59 4.88 -5.53 -11.19
C VAL A 59 5.37 -5.13 -12.59
N ASP A 60 4.50 -4.52 -13.40
CA ASP A 60 4.84 -3.99 -14.72
C ASP A 60 6.02 -3.00 -14.63
N ASP A 61 6.93 -3.04 -15.61
CA ASP A 61 8.16 -2.26 -15.58
C ASP A 61 7.92 -0.74 -15.64
N SER A 62 6.84 -0.28 -16.29
CA SER A 62 6.46 1.12 -16.28
C SER A 62 6.07 1.58 -14.87
N ILE A 63 5.30 0.76 -14.15
CA ILE A 63 4.89 1.02 -12.77
C ILE A 63 6.11 0.96 -11.85
N LYS A 64 7.00 -0.04 -12.00
CA LYS A 64 8.25 -0.12 -11.22
C LYS A 64 9.07 1.16 -11.37
N LYS A 65 9.21 1.68 -12.59
CA LYS A 65 9.94 2.92 -12.86
C LYS A 65 9.30 4.10 -12.12
N ILE A 66 7.97 4.23 -12.22
CA ILE A 66 7.22 5.29 -11.52
C ILE A 66 7.41 5.17 -10.00
N LEU A 67 7.30 3.97 -9.44
CA LEU A 67 7.47 3.74 -8.01
C LEU A 67 8.90 4.08 -7.55
N ARG A 68 9.93 3.67 -8.30
CA ARG A 68 11.33 4.01 -7.97
C ARG A 68 11.57 5.52 -7.94
N GLU A 69 10.93 6.26 -8.84
CA GLU A 69 11.07 7.71 -8.92
C GLU A 69 10.23 8.44 -7.85
N LYS A 70 8.98 8.03 -7.66
CA LYS A 70 7.99 8.78 -6.88
C LYS A 70 7.85 8.33 -5.44
N LEU A 71 8.18 7.07 -5.10
CA LEU A 71 8.09 6.58 -3.72
C LEU A 71 8.96 7.40 -2.76
N PRO A 72 10.24 7.72 -3.05
CA PRO A 72 11.04 8.57 -2.17
C PRO A 72 10.40 9.95 -1.94
N ILE A 73 9.81 10.54 -2.98
CA ILE A 73 9.13 11.84 -2.91
C ILE A 73 7.92 11.75 -1.98
N LEU A 74 7.06 10.74 -2.14
CA LEU A 74 5.91 10.53 -1.26
C LEU A 74 6.32 10.34 0.20
N LEU A 75 7.42 9.61 0.46
CA LEU A 75 7.92 9.40 1.82
C LEU A 75 8.42 10.70 2.46
N THR A 76 9.01 11.60 1.67
CA THR A 76 9.36 12.95 2.12
C THR A 76 8.12 13.82 2.35
N GLU A 77 7.14 13.80 1.45
CA GLU A 77 5.88 14.57 1.60
C GLU A 77 5.07 14.14 2.83
N LEU A 78 5.07 12.84 3.13
CA LEU A 78 4.47 12.28 4.35
C LEU A 78 5.30 12.49 5.62
N LYS A 79 6.40 13.25 5.54
CA LYS A 79 7.28 13.54 6.68
C LYS A 79 7.96 12.31 7.28
N LEU A 80 8.02 11.21 6.54
CA LEU A 80 8.69 9.98 6.96
C LEU A 80 10.19 10.02 6.68
N ALA A 81 10.63 10.83 5.72
CA ALA A 81 12.04 10.95 5.38
C ALA A 81 12.55 12.40 5.45
N ASP A 82 11.93 13.24 6.27
CA ASP A 82 12.22 14.69 6.32
C ASP A 82 13.70 14.98 6.65
N THR A 83 14.29 14.20 7.56
CA THR A 83 15.70 14.32 7.96
C THR A 83 16.68 13.86 6.86
N CYS A 84 16.18 13.12 5.87
CA CYS A 84 16.95 12.59 4.75
C CYS A 84 16.51 13.18 3.39
N SER A 85 15.62 14.17 3.40
CA SER A 85 14.97 14.74 2.21
C SER A 85 15.93 15.36 1.20
N ASN A 86 17.08 15.85 1.65
CA ASN A 86 18.13 16.42 0.79
C ASN A 86 19.08 15.36 0.19
N SER A 87 18.83 14.07 0.44
CA SER A 87 19.66 12.99 -0.12
C SER A 87 19.30 12.74 -1.58
N GLU A 88 20.29 12.84 -2.48
CA GLU A 88 20.14 12.41 -3.87
C GLU A 88 20.00 10.87 -4.00
N ASN A 89 20.36 10.13 -2.95
CA ASN A 89 20.22 8.69 -2.91
C ASN A 89 18.81 8.29 -2.41
N ALA A 90 17.98 7.78 -3.32
CA ALA A 90 16.63 7.30 -3.04
C ALA A 90 16.59 6.18 -1.98
N ASN A 91 17.56 5.27 -1.97
CA ASN A 91 17.63 4.20 -0.96
C ASN A 91 17.86 4.76 0.45
N LYS A 92 18.60 5.87 0.57
CA LYS A 92 18.77 6.55 1.86
C LYS A 92 17.46 7.18 2.34
N VAL A 93 16.67 7.77 1.44
CA VAL A 93 15.34 8.31 1.76
C VAL A 93 14.40 7.21 2.24
N VAL A 94 14.34 6.09 1.51
CA VAL A 94 13.50 4.94 1.88
C VAL A 94 13.92 4.31 3.21
N SER A 95 15.23 4.16 3.45
CA SER A 95 15.75 3.67 4.74
C SER A 95 15.35 4.59 5.89
N CYS A 96 15.44 5.90 5.70
CA CYS A 96 15.00 6.91 6.68
C CYS A 96 13.52 6.74 7.05
N ALA A 97 12.67 6.53 6.04
CA ALA A 97 11.25 6.30 6.24
C ALA A 97 10.95 5.01 7.02
N ILE A 98 11.69 3.94 6.75
CA ILE A 98 11.56 2.67 7.49
C ILE A 98 11.90 2.90 8.96
N GLU A 99 12.97 3.63 9.27
CA GLU A 99 13.33 3.97 10.64
C GLU A 99 12.24 4.81 11.33
N GLN A 100 11.71 5.84 10.66
CA GLN A 100 10.59 6.62 11.22
C GLN A 100 9.35 5.75 11.46
N LEU A 101 9.00 4.86 10.54
CA LEU A 101 7.88 3.94 10.71
C LEU A 101 8.11 2.95 11.88
N ARG A 102 9.35 2.57 12.18
CA ARG A 102 9.69 1.75 13.35
C ARG A 102 9.48 2.49 14.66
N LEU A 103 9.76 3.79 14.69
CA LEU A 103 9.58 4.64 15.87
C LEU A 103 8.12 5.02 16.14
N MET A 104 7.25 4.93 15.13
CA MET A 104 5.81 5.17 15.30
C MET A 104 5.11 3.96 15.95
N ASP A 105 4.06 4.25 16.72
CA ASP A 105 3.19 3.23 17.31
C ASP A 105 1.70 3.56 17.13
N GLY A 106 0.86 2.60 17.52
CA GLY A 106 -0.58 2.75 17.62
C GLY A 106 -1.29 3.27 16.36
N ASN A 107 -2.28 4.13 16.60
CA ASN A 107 -3.16 4.65 15.55
C ASN A 107 -2.44 5.57 14.56
N LEU A 108 -1.39 6.27 15.01
CA LEU A 108 -0.63 7.16 14.13
C LEU A 108 0.09 6.35 13.05
N LYS A 109 0.80 5.29 13.44
CA LYS A 109 1.43 4.36 12.50
C LYS A 109 0.44 3.79 11.50
N ASN A 110 -0.72 3.33 11.99
CA ASN A 110 -1.75 2.74 11.13
C ASN A 110 -2.31 3.76 10.12
N ALA A 111 -2.58 5.00 10.55
CA ALA A 111 -3.06 6.05 9.66
C ALA A 111 -2.01 6.42 8.60
N THR A 112 -0.73 6.52 9.00
CA THR A 112 0.39 6.76 8.09
C THR A 112 0.51 5.67 7.04
N LEU A 113 0.51 4.40 7.45
CA LEU A 113 0.60 3.26 6.54
C LEU A 113 -0.62 3.17 5.61
N HIS A 114 -1.81 3.47 6.10
CA HIS A 114 -3.01 3.53 5.28
C HIS A 114 -2.88 4.61 4.19
N ASN A 115 -2.50 5.84 4.58
CA ASN A 115 -2.31 6.94 3.64
C ASN A 115 -1.22 6.64 2.61
N LEU A 116 -0.11 6.04 3.04
CA LEU A 116 0.95 5.60 2.14
C LEU A 116 0.44 4.60 1.11
N SER A 117 -0.33 3.60 1.55
CA SER A 117 -0.93 2.59 0.66
C SER A 117 -1.86 3.23 -0.37
N VAL A 118 -2.68 4.21 0.04
CA VAL A 118 -3.56 4.96 -0.87
C VAL A 118 -2.75 5.73 -1.92
N LEU A 119 -1.72 6.46 -1.50
CA LEU A 119 -0.89 7.26 -2.41
C LEU A 119 -0.11 6.39 -3.41
N ILE A 120 0.43 5.26 -2.97
CA ILE A 120 1.08 4.31 -3.87
C ILE A 120 0.08 3.70 -4.86
N SER A 121 -1.13 3.39 -4.41
CA SER A 121 -2.19 2.90 -5.30
C SER A 121 -2.61 3.94 -6.32
N GLN A 122 -2.69 5.21 -5.92
CA GLN A 122 -2.96 6.30 -6.84
C GLN A 122 -1.89 6.40 -7.93
N LEU A 123 -0.60 6.33 -7.55
CA LEU A 123 0.51 6.28 -8.52
C LEU A 123 0.41 5.06 -9.46
N ALA A 124 0.20 3.87 -8.91
CA ALA A 124 0.11 2.63 -9.69
C ALA A 124 -1.12 2.59 -10.62
N SER A 125 -2.15 3.38 -10.30
CA SER A 125 -3.35 3.53 -11.13
C SER A 125 -3.24 4.58 -12.24
N ASP A 126 -2.08 5.25 -12.35
CA ASP A 126 -1.90 6.40 -13.24
C ASP A 126 -2.94 7.51 -12.98
N GLY A 127 -3.18 7.80 -11.69
CA GLY A 127 -4.14 8.82 -11.25
C GLY A 127 -5.63 8.48 -11.46
N LYS A 128 -5.96 7.29 -11.98
CA LYS A 128 -7.37 6.86 -12.14
C LYS A 128 -8.07 6.62 -10.80
N LEU A 129 -7.30 6.35 -9.74
CA LEU A 129 -7.78 6.32 -8.37
C LEU A 129 -7.55 7.69 -7.71
N ASP A 130 -8.62 8.45 -7.50
CA ASP A 130 -8.54 9.68 -6.69
C ASP A 130 -8.36 9.34 -5.22
N TRP A 131 -7.69 10.21 -4.46
CA TRP A 131 -7.34 9.94 -3.06
C TRP A 131 -8.57 9.67 -2.19
N LYS A 132 -9.65 10.44 -2.37
CA LYS A 132 -10.86 10.33 -1.55
C LYS A 132 -11.53 8.96 -1.71
N ASP A 133 -11.60 8.46 -2.94
CA ASP A 133 -12.19 7.17 -3.27
C ASP A 133 -11.20 6.05 -2.89
N GLY A 134 -9.92 6.30 -3.09
CA GLY A 134 -8.80 5.45 -2.70
C GLY A 134 -8.81 5.10 -1.22
N ALA A 135 -9.09 6.04 -0.33
CA ALA A 135 -9.15 5.77 1.11
C ALA A 135 -10.20 4.70 1.46
N TYR A 136 -11.44 4.87 0.98
CA TYR A 136 -12.52 3.91 1.24
C TYR A 136 -12.26 2.56 0.58
N VAL A 137 -11.79 2.58 -0.66
CA VAL A 137 -11.57 1.37 -1.44
C VAL A 137 -10.36 0.59 -0.95
N MET A 138 -9.31 1.28 -0.53
CA MET A 138 -8.14 0.68 0.12
C MET A 138 -8.53 -0.03 1.40
N GLU A 139 -9.29 0.60 2.29
CA GLU A 139 -9.70 -0.02 3.54
C GLU A 139 -10.52 -1.30 3.28
N TRP A 140 -11.49 -1.20 2.36
CA TRP A 140 -12.29 -2.36 1.98
C TRP A 140 -11.41 -3.49 1.43
N TYR A 141 -10.53 -3.18 0.46
CA TYR A 141 -9.64 -4.13 -0.16
C TYR A 141 -8.72 -4.80 0.85
N TYR A 142 -8.12 -4.02 1.76
CA TYR A 142 -7.22 -4.54 2.78
C TYR A 142 -7.92 -5.54 3.71
N GLN A 143 -9.10 -5.19 4.21
CA GLN A 143 -9.84 -6.03 5.16
C GLN A 143 -10.45 -7.27 4.52
N HIS A 144 -10.91 -7.19 3.27
CA HIS A 144 -11.72 -8.25 2.64
C HIS A 144 -10.97 -9.08 1.60
N GLU A 145 -9.96 -8.53 0.95
CA GLU A 145 -9.20 -9.23 -0.09
C GLU A 145 -7.81 -9.59 0.41
N PHE A 146 -7.03 -8.61 0.89
CA PHE A 146 -5.64 -8.83 1.26
C PHE A 146 -5.48 -9.67 2.53
N LYS A 147 -6.06 -9.23 3.67
CA LYS A 147 -5.97 -9.99 4.93
C LYS A 147 -6.47 -11.42 4.79
N ASN A 148 -7.57 -11.62 4.07
CA ASN A 148 -8.13 -12.94 3.84
C ASN A 148 -7.19 -13.84 3.02
N LYS A 149 -6.42 -13.28 2.07
CA LYS A 149 -5.39 -14.03 1.33
C LYS A 149 -4.20 -14.36 2.22
N VAL A 150 -3.68 -13.40 2.99
CA VAL A 150 -2.53 -13.62 3.90
C VAL A 150 -2.86 -14.65 4.99
N ILE A 151 -4.07 -14.62 5.55
CA ILE A 151 -4.51 -15.62 6.56
C ILE A 151 -4.59 -17.03 5.96
N LYS A 152 -4.96 -17.16 4.68
CA LYS A 152 -5.06 -18.46 3.99
C LYS A 152 -3.72 -18.94 3.43
N HIS A 153 -2.86 -18.01 3.02
CA HIS A 153 -1.55 -18.26 2.42
C HIS A 153 -0.57 -17.20 2.94
N PRO A 154 0.11 -17.46 4.08
CA PRO A 154 1.06 -16.51 4.63
C PRO A 154 2.18 -16.24 3.62
N LEU A 155 2.60 -14.97 3.54
CA LEU A 155 3.60 -14.44 2.60
C LEU A 155 4.97 -15.12 2.71
N ASN A 156 5.18 -15.97 3.73
CA ASN A 156 6.40 -16.72 3.98
C ASN A 156 6.42 -18.13 3.34
N SER A 157 5.53 -18.43 2.40
CA SER A 157 5.51 -19.74 1.71
C SER A 157 6.35 -19.79 0.42
N GLN A 158 7.11 -18.73 0.12
CA GLN A 158 8.00 -18.65 -1.05
C GLN A 158 9.39 -18.04 -0.74
N MET A 159 9.96 -18.39 0.42
CA MET A 159 11.42 -18.30 0.63
C MET A 159 12.01 -19.70 0.68
#